data_AF-A0A1Z4RPH6-F1
#
_entry.id   AF-A0A1Z4RPH6-F1
#
_cell.length_a   1.000
_cell.length_b   1.000
_cell.length_c   1.000
_cell.angle_alpha   90.00
_cell.angle_beta   90.00
_cell.angle_gamma   90.00
#
_symmetry.space_group_name_H-M   'P 1'
#
loop_
_entity.id
_entity.type
_entity.pdbx_description
1 polymer ?
#
loop_
_entity_poly.entity_id
_entity_poly.type
_entity_poly.pdbx_seq_one_letter_code
_entity_poly.pdbx_strand_id
1 'polypeptide(L)'
;MSSNNLNTELPETLFVPLLGQSNATHMSVVYDYQPDKPIPTGEDTSGAIVLQQKLTALTGSNIVTSDNMSSNFAIGGSKVNGNGYFIDDNFVWWYPDFSQPGGALYKAEAGLNQWLSQQGAQPTDEIAIVWSQGESDVADVSDGDPIAREKYKQSTNAVFDYLKSKLNYADVKFYITPTGRLQNQAAANIGLTQQEINSTNNGTAIIREVQAEIATERDDVQLMTDYSDLNMIYEEAEFYGDTYDQDESEWSTDIWHLGHDGLKIHGDRVAQYIALDRGDTNLISFYDSFGNPALTTSLSRDGLLDLNISADPVLNPIQGTDVPDVIVGTLTPDTIIGGAGNDVIIASQGVDTLTGGLGDDVFFYDSLVYPEVAAHYERILDFELGRDRLDVSEPLKLAGYTGTTPVEEGYIVVNPLPNNSLELKFDADGIVGASSANTLTILENVDPVAFQNQVYSQLIITPTEF
;
A
#
# COMPACT_ATOMS: atom_id res chain seq x y z
N MET A 1 -11.46 -49.47 13.77
CA MET A 1 -10.97 -48.35 14.60
C MET A 1 -9.68 -47.87 13.96
N SER A 2 -9.75 -46.89 13.06
CA SER A 2 -8.61 -46.11 12.64
C SER A 2 -8.92 -44.69 13.08
N SER A 3 -8.13 -44.21 14.03
CA SER A 3 -8.21 -42.87 14.61
C SER A 3 -7.89 -41.83 13.55
N ASN A 4 -8.89 -41.02 13.19
CA ASN A 4 -8.66 -39.69 12.62
C ASN A 4 -8.03 -38.84 13.73
N ASN A 5 -6.69 -38.76 13.76
CA ASN A 5 -6.04 -37.61 14.38
C ASN A 5 -6.18 -36.45 13.41
N LEU A 6 -7.29 -35.75 13.51
CA LEU A 6 -7.30 -34.33 13.16
C LEU A 6 -6.38 -33.66 14.18
N ASN A 7 -5.11 -33.48 13.82
CA ASN A 7 -4.34 -32.39 14.36
C ASN A 7 -5.05 -31.13 13.87
N THR A 8 -6.01 -30.65 14.63
CA THR A 8 -6.44 -29.26 14.54
C THR A 8 -5.28 -28.47 15.14
N GLU A 9 -4.30 -28.12 14.30
CA GLU A 9 -3.42 -27.00 14.65
C GLU A 9 -4.32 -25.83 15.02
N LEU A 10 -4.06 -25.22 16.18
CA LEU A 10 -4.77 -24.02 16.58
C LEU A 10 -4.57 -22.97 15.46
N PRO A 11 -5.57 -22.13 15.15
CA PRO A 11 -5.37 -21.06 14.20
C PRO A 11 -4.13 -20.25 14.61
N GLU A 12 -3.29 -19.96 13.63
CA GLU A 12 -2.12 -19.11 13.80
C GLU A 12 -2.55 -17.80 14.47
N THR A 13 -1.80 -17.35 15.47
CA THR A 13 -2.07 -16.06 16.12
C THR A 13 -1.14 -15.03 15.52
N LEU A 14 -1.72 -13.98 14.95
CA LEU A 14 -0.99 -12.86 14.36
C LEU A 14 -1.19 -11.62 15.24
N PHE A 15 -0.08 -11.07 15.72
CA PHE A 15 -0.09 -9.83 16.50
C PHE A 15 0.17 -8.64 15.58
N VAL A 16 -0.71 -7.64 15.64
CA VAL A 16 -0.65 -6.46 14.76
C VAL A 16 -0.60 -5.18 15.61
N PRO A 17 0.57 -4.86 16.22
CA PRO A 17 0.72 -3.65 17.01
C PRO A 17 0.90 -2.41 16.13
N LEU A 18 0.36 -1.27 16.59
CA LEU A 18 0.49 0.04 15.96
C LEU A 18 1.61 0.86 16.62
N LEU A 19 2.58 1.30 15.82
CA LEU A 19 3.76 2.08 16.23
C LEU A 19 3.95 3.32 15.33
N GLY A 20 4.84 4.22 15.75
CA GLY A 20 5.15 5.46 15.04
C GLY A 20 4.46 6.68 15.66
N GLN A 21 3.67 7.41 14.90
CA GLN A 21 2.92 8.61 15.32
C GLN A 21 1.63 8.79 14.49
N SER A 22 1.13 10.03 14.39
CA SER A 22 0.11 10.46 13.42
C SER A 22 -1.08 9.51 13.39
N ASN A 23 -1.51 9.05 12.21
CA ASN A 23 -2.66 8.19 12.04
C ASN A 23 -2.55 6.85 12.77
N ALA A 24 -1.35 6.30 13.03
CA ALA A 24 -1.25 5.12 13.89
C ALA A 24 -1.76 5.38 15.31
N THR A 25 -1.63 6.60 15.84
CA THR A 25 -2.22 6.98 17.14
C THR A 25 -3.75 7.02 17.05
N HIS A 26 -4.28 7.58 15.95
CA HIS A 26 -5.72 7.76 15.75
C HIS A 26 -6.45 6.47 15.39
N MET A 27 -5.75 5.48 14.82
CA MET A 27 -6.29 4.17 14.50
C MET A 27 -6.93 3.45 15.70
N SER A 28 -6.50 3.73 16.93
CA SER A 28 -7.08 3.13 18.15
C SER A 28 -8.12 4.00 18.86
N VAL A 29 -8.45 5.17 18.30
CA VAL A 29 -9.46 6.07 18.87
C VAL A 29 -10.84 5.57 18.47
N VAL A 30 -11.67 5.26 19.46
CA VAL A 30 -13.10 5.03 19.27
C VAL A 30 -13.79 6.38 19.42
N TYR A 31 -14.41 6.86 18.34
CA TYR A 31 -15.14 8.12 18.35
C TYR A 31 -16.55 7.87 18.88
N ASP A 32 -16.78 8.22 20.16
CA ASP A 32 -18.05 8.06 20.88
C ASP A 32 -19.07 9.11 20.42
N TYR A 33 -20.12 8.65 19.75
CA TYR A 33 -21.19 9.48 19.23
C TYR A 33 -22.17 9.97 20.31
N GLN A 34 -22.58 11.24 20.26
CA GLN A 34 -23.56 11.81 21.19
C GLN A 34 -25.04 11.51 20.85
N PRO A 35 -25.86 11.12 21.84
CA PRO A 35 -27.07 10.29 21.71
C PRO A 35 -28.34 10.91 21.09
N ASP A 36 -28.30 12.13 20.55
CA ASP A 36 -29.51 12.87 20.15
C ASP A 36 -29.76 12.95 18.63
N LYS A 37 -28.96 12.29 17.80
CA LYS A 37 -29.36 12.00 16.40
C LYS A 37 -29.19 10.50 16.09
N PRO A 38 -29.74 10.00 14.97
CA PRO A 38 -29.46 8.65 14.52
C PRO A 38 -28.10 8.64 13.80
N ILE A 39 -27.14 7.89 14.32
CA ILE A 39 -25.95 7.43 13.58
C ILE A 39 -26.45 6.52 12.45
N PRO A 40 -26.02 6.67 11.19
CA PRO A 40 -26.12 5.58 10.23
C PRO A 40 -25.32 4.38 10.79
N THR A 41 -26.01 3.26 10.89
CA THR A 41 -25.65 2.03 11.60
C THR A 41 -24.26 1.48 11.26
N GLY A 42 -23.41 1.30 12.27
CA GLY A 42 -22.20 0.46 12.16
C GLY A 42 -21.22 0.51 13.34
N GLU A 43 -21.71 0.49 14.60
CA GLU A 43 -20.97 0.42 15.89
C GLU A 43 -19.89 1.49 16.15
N ASP A 44 -19.73 1.89 17.43
CA ASP A 44 -18.59 2.72 17.86
C ASP A 44 -17.29 1.91 17.67
N THR A 45 -16.68 2.02 16.49
CA THR A 45 -15.49 1.26 16.08
C THR A 45 -14.33 2.18 15.71
N SER A 46 -13.11 1.74 15.99
CA SER A 46 -11.87 2.40 15.55
C SER A 46 -11.33 1.72 14.28
N GLY A 47 -10.40 2.37 13.58
CA GLY A 47 -9.71 1.76 12.43
C GLY A 47 -8.97 0.46 12.80
N ALA A 48 -8.43 0.37 14.02
CA ALA A 48 -7.74 -0.81 14.52
C ALA A 48 -8.69 -1.99 14.81
N ILE A 49 -9.94 -1.70 15.19
CA ILE A 49 -10.99 -2.74 15.32
C ILE A 49 -11.41 -3.23 13.93
N VAL A 50 -11.59 -2.33 12.96
CA VAL A 50 -11.89 -2.73 11.56
C VAL A 50 -10.77 -3.60 11.00
N LEU A 51 -9.51 -3.19 11.19
CA LEU A 51 -8.33 -3.96 10.83
C LEU A 51 -8.39 -5.39 11.40
N GLN A 52 -8.65 -5.52 12.71
CA GLN A 52 -8.74 -6.83 13.36
C GLN A 52 -9.84 -7.70 12.74
N GLN A 53 -11.05 -7.15 12.59
CA GLN A 53 -12.22 -7.89 12.10
C GLN A 53 -12.03 -8.35 10.65
N LYS A 54 -11.53 -7.45 9.80
CA LYS A 54 -11.31 -7.71 8.38
C LYS A 54 -10.18 -8.71 8.17
N LEU A 55 -9.06 -8.55 8.87
CA LEU A 55 -7.94 -9.48 8.75
C LEU A 55 -8.32 -10.87 9.29
N THR A 56 -9.11 -10.95 10.37
CA THR A 56 -9.65 -12.22 10.87
C THR A 56 -10.54 -12.90 9.83
N ALA A 57 -11.39 -12.12 9.13
CA ALA A 57 -12.29 -12.67 8.12
C ALA A 57 -11.56 -13.16 6.87
N LEU A 58 -10.50 -12.46 6.46
CA LEU A 58 -9.69 -12.82 5.28
C LEU A 58 -8.82 -14.05 5.53
N THR A 59 -8.19 -14.14 6.70
CA THR A 59 -7.16 -15.16 6.99
C THR A 59 -7.71 -16.37 7.75
N GLY A 60 -8.81 -16.22 8.49
CA GLY A 60 -9.27 -17.22 9.46
C GLY A 60 -8.36 -17.37 10.70
N SER A 61 -7.30 -16.57 10.80
CA SER A 61 -6.34 -16.55 11.90
C SER A 61 -6.89 -15.82 13.13
N ASN A 62 -6.29 -16.06 14.28
CA ASN A 62 -6.59 -15.31 15.50
C ASN A 62 -5.81 -13.98 15.48
N ILE A 63 -6.46 -12.88 15.13
CA ILE A 63 -5.81 -11.57 15.02
C ILE A 63 -5.90 -10.81 16.34
N VAL A 64 -4.75 -10.33 16.82
CA VAL A 64 -4.65 -9.53 18.05
C VAL A 64 -4.02 -8.18 17.69
N THR A 65 -4.82 -7.11 17.63
CA THR A 65 -4.37 -5.74 17.35
C THR A 65 -4.23 -4.94 18.65
N SER A 66 -3.39 -3.89 18.63
CA SER A 66 -3.42 -2.84 19.67
C SER A 66 -4.61 -1.90 19.46
N ASP A 67 -5.82 -2.40 19.64
CA ASP A 67 -7.09 -1.78 19.22
C ASP A 67 -7.55 -0.57 20.03
N ASN A 68 -6.93 -0.31 21.18
CA ASN A 68 -7.28 0.77 22.09
C ASN A 68 -6.07 1.59 22.53
N MET A 69 -6.32 2.82 23.00
CA MET A 69 -5.29 3.78 23.40
C MET A 69 -4.34 3.29 24.49
N SER A 70 -4.76 2.33 25.34
CA SER A 70 -3.88 1.79 26.39
C SER A 70 -2.90 0.74 25.87
N SER A 71 -3.18 0.16 24.71
CA SER A 71 -2.33 -0.81 24.01
C SER A 71 -1.62 -0.24 22.80
N ASN A 72 -1.93 0.99 22.36
CA ASN A 72 -1.29 1.63 21.22
C ASN A 72 0.10 2.18 21.60
N PHE A 73 1.12 1.87 20.79
CA PHE A 73 2.51 2.25 21.04
C PHE A 73 3.00 3.41 20.16
N ALA A 74 2.13 3.97 19.32
CA ALA A 74 2.39 5.21 18.62
C ALA A 74 2.47 6.40 19.60
N ILE A 75 3.34 7.34 19.29
CA ILE A 75 3.64 8.52 20.10
C ILE A 75 3.43 9.74 19.21
N GLY A 76 2.28 10.39 19.33
CA GLY A 76 1.93 11.58 18.55
C GLY A 76 2.98 12.69 18.68
N GLY A 77 3.34 13.31 17.55
CA GLY A 77 4.35 14.37 17.48
C GLY A 77 5.79 13.88 17.63
N SER A 78 6.04 12.56 17.66
CA SER A 78 7.39 12.02 17.70
C SER A 78 8.07 12.09 16.34
N LYS A 79 9.39 12.24 16.35
CA LYS A 79 10.26 12.19 15.17
C LYS A 79 11.05 10.89 15.14
N VAL A 80 11.17 10.28 13.96
CA VAL A 80 12.03 9.10 13.83
C VAL A 80 13.51 9.48 13.98
N ASN A 81 13.87 10.64 13.41
CA ASN A 81 15.23 11.15 13.36
C ASN A 81 15.48 12.20 14.43
N GLY A 82 16.14 11.80 15.51
CA GLY A 82 16.61 12.70 16.55
C GLY A 82 17.83 13.50 16.09
N ASN A 83 17.68 14.81 15.94
CA ASN A 83 18.84 15.69 15.78
C ASN A 83 19.52 15.98 17.14
N GLY A 84 20.80 16.35 17.12
CA GLY A 84 21.59 16.61 18.34
C GLY A 84 21.22 17.86 19.14
N TYR A 85 20.16 18.58 18.75
CA TYR A 85 19.56 19.64 19.57
C TYR A 85 18.54 19.01 20.53
N PHE A 86 18.33 19.63 21.71
CA PHE A 86 17.44 19.10 22.74
C PHE A 86 15.97 19.05 22.25
N ILE A 87 15.62 17.97 21.56
CA ILE A 87 14.27 17.44 21.45
C ILE A 87 14.03 16.66 22.74
N ASP A 88 12.82 16.76 23.30
CA ASP A 88 12.41 15.92 24.43
C ASP A 88 12.56 14.46 24.01
N ASP A 89 13.46 13.73 24.68
CA ASP A 89 13.82 12.34 24.39
C ASP A 89 12.59 11.41 24.32
N ASN A 90 11.51 11.77 25.01
CA ASN A 90 10.23 11.06 24.96
C ASN A 90 9.57 11.05 23.56
N PHE A 91 10.01 11.91 22.64
CA PHE A 91 9.50 12.06 21.28
C PHE A 91 10.52 11.69 20.21
N VAL A 92 11.65 11.07 20.57
CA VAL A 92 12.68 10.65 19.62
C VAL A 92 12.74 9.13 19.55
N TRP A 93 12.61 8.56 18.36
CA TRP A 93 12.77 7.11 18.16
C TRP A 93 14.24 6.70 18.09
N TRP A 94 15.07 7.44 17.35
CA TRP A 94 16.49 7.10 17.18
C TRP A 94 17.38 8.34 17.09
N TYR A 95 18.59 8.22 17.64
CA TYR A 95 19.65 9.21 17.45
C TYR A 95 20.73 8.66 16.51
N PRO A 96 20.71 9.01 15.20
CA PRO A 96 21.64 8.43 14.23
C PRO A 96 23.10 8.79 14.53
N ASP A 97 23.37 10.00 15.00
CA ASP A 97 24.73 10.47 15.30
C ASP A 97 25.39 9.71 16.47
N PHE A 98 24.58 9.12 17.35
CA PHE A 98 25.04 8.32 18.50
C PHE A 98 24.78 6.82 18.32
N SER A 99 24.06 6.43 17.26
CA SER A 99 23.63 5.06 16.99
C SER A 99 22.97 4.41 18.22
N GLN A 100 22.01 5.13 18.82
CA GLN A 100 21.29 4.67 20.00
C GLN A 100 19.78 4.97 19.91
N PRO A 101 18.94 4.14 20.53
CA PRO A 101 17.51 4.42 20.66
C PRO A 101 17.26 5.69 21.48
N GLY A 102 16.23 6.44 21.11
CA GLY A 102 15.67 7.50 21.93
C GLY A 102 14.59 7.00 22.89
N GLY A 103 14.12 7.89 23.75
CA GLY A 103 13.12 7.61 24.78
C GLY A 103 11.78 7.11 24.24
N ALA A 104 11.36 7.55 23.04
CA ALA A 104 10.14 7.07 22.40
C ALA A 104 10.24 5.57 22.08
N LEU A 105 11.36 5.14 21.49
CA LEU A 105 11.60 3.74 21.14
C LEU A 105 11.71 2.86 22.39
N TYR A 106 12.43 3.30 23.43
CA TYR A 106 12.49 2.55 24.70
C TYR A 106 11.11 2.35 25.33
N LYS A 107 10.27 3.40 25.31
CA LYS A 107 8.91 3.32 25.85
C LYS A 107 8.04 2.36 25.03
N ALA A 108 8.10 2.46 23.71
CA ALA A 108 7.35 1.60 22.81
C ALA A 108 7.77 0.12 22.93
N GLU A 109 9.08 -0.16 22.95
CA GLU A 109 9.64 -1.51 23.13
C GLU A 109 9.18 -2.14 24.45
N ALA A 110 9.27 -1.39 25.57
CA ALA A 110 8.86 -1.89 26.87
C ALA A 110 7.35 -2.16 26.93
N GLY A 111 6.54 -1.26 26.39
CA GLY A 111 5.09 -1.43 26.30
C GLY A 111 4.70 -2.62 25.43
N LEU A 112 5.31 -2.75 24.25
CA LEU A 112 5.05 -3.84 23.31
C LEU A 112 5.40 -5.20 23.90
N ASN A 113 6.58 -5.35 24.52
CA ASN A 113 6.97 -6.58 25.20
C ASN A 113 6.00 -6.96 26.33
N GLN A 114 5.57 -5.98 27.12
CA GLN A 114 4.60 -6.21 28.19
C GLN A 114 3.26 -6.67 27.62
N TRP A 115 2.76 -6.00 26.58
CA TRP A 115 1.49 -6.32 25.95
C TRP A 115 1.51 -7.70 25.30
N LEU A 116 2.52 -8.02 24.50
CA LEU A 116 2.69 -9.35 23.89
C LEU A 116 2.68 -10.46 24.96
N SER A 117 3.43 -10.24 26.06
CA SER A 117 3.43 -11.19 27.18
C SER A 117 2.06 -11.33 27.85
N GLN A 118 1.28 -10.25 27.98
CA GLN A 118 -0.06 -10.27 28.56
C GLN A 118 -1.08 -10.97 27.66
N GLN A 119 -0.92 -10.85 26.33
CA GLN A 119 -1.74 -11.56 25.35
C GLN A 119 -1.33 -13.04 25.19
N GLY A 120 -0.22 -13.45 25.80
CA GLY A 120 0.25 -14.84 25.78
C GLY A 120 1.02 -15.21 24.50
N ALA A 121 1.61 -14.22 23.81
CA ALA A 121 2.41 -14.44 22.62
C ALA A 121 3.56 -15.43 22.90
N GLN A 122 3.79 -16.33 21.96
CA GLN A 122 4.87 -17.31 21.94
C GLN A 122 5.97 -16.86 20.98
N PRO A 123 7.24 -17.21 21.19
CA PRO A 123 8.33 -16.83 20.30
C PRO A 123 8.19 -17.27 18.84
N THR A 124 7.29 -18.21 18.55
CA THR A 124 6.97 -18.69 17.20
C THR A 124 5.86 -17.92 16.53
N ASP A 125 5.15 -17.06 17.26
CA ASP A 125 4.06 -16.26 16.70
C ASP A 125 4.63 -15.14 15.82
N GLU A 126 3.87 -14.76 14.80
CA GLU A 126 4.21 -13.69 13.89
C GLU A 126 3.77 -12.33 14.44
N ILE A 127 4.65 -11.33 14.28
CA ILE A 127 4.39 -9.95 14.65
C ILE A 127 4.42 -9.08 13.39
N ALA A 128 3.25 -8.57 12.99
CA ALA A 128 3.07 -7.64 11.89
C ALA A 128 2.98 -6.20 12.41
N ILE A 129 4.11 -5.51 12.57
CA ILE A 129 4.15 -4.15 13.09
C ILE A 129 3.67 -3.17 12.03
N VAL A 130 2.57 -2.47 12.29
CA VAL A 130 2.11 -1.36 11.46
C VAL A 130 2.80 -0.08 11.91
N TRP A 131 3.57 0.52 11.01
CA TRP A 131 4.42 1.68 11.28
C TRP A 131 3.96 2.90 10.47
N SER A 132 3.36 3.88 11.15
CA SER A 132 2.97 5.16 10.53
C SER A 132 3.81 6.29 11.11
N GLN A 133 4.79 6.80 10.35
CA GLN A 133 5.68 7.86 10.82
C GLN A 133 6.28 8.64 9.65
N GLY A 134 6.17 9.97 9.66
CA GLY A 134 6.97 10.85 8.82
C GLY A 134 6.61 12.33 8.91
N GLU A 135 5.37 12.66 9.27
CA GLU A 135 4.80 14.01 9.30
C GLU A 135 5.63 14.99 10.15
N SER A 136 6.08 14.55 11.33
CA SER A 136 6.94 15.35 12.22
C SER A 136 8.37 15.53 11.70
N ASP A 137 8.85 14.67 10.79
CA ASP A 137 10.18 14.74 10.17
C ASP A 137 10.18 15.54 8.84
N VAL A 138 9.00 15.80 8.25
CA VAL A 138 8.83 16.51 6.96
C VAL A 138 9.61 17.83 6.91
N ALA A 139 9.55 18.63 7.98
CA ALA A 139 10.23 19.92 8.02
C ALA A 139 11.76 19.79 7.89
N ASP A 140 12.34 18.70 8.41
CA ASP A 140 13.79 18.50 8.44
C ASP A 140 14.35 18.13 7.05
N VAL A 141 13.51 17.58 6.17
CA VAL A 141 13.90 17.19 4.80
C VAL A 141 13.35 18.12 3.71
N SER A 142 12.51 19.09 4.09
CA SER A 142 11.74 19.91 3.14
C SER A 142 12.56 20.79 2.19
N ASP A 143 13.81 21.08 2.53
CA ASP A 143 14.76 21.82 1.70
C ASP A 143 15.53 20.92 0.71
N GLY A 144 15.28 19.61 0.73
CA GLY A 144 15.98 18.63 -0.08
C GLY A 144 17.39 18.33 0.39
N ASP A 145 17.73 18.58 1.66
CA ASP A 145 19.03 18.24 2.24
C ASP A 145 19.27 16.71 2.16
N PRO A 146 20.24 16.25 1.35
CA PRO A 146 20.55 14.83 1.24
C PRO A 146 20.98 14.21 2.56
N ILE A 147 21.56 15.01 3.48
CA ILE A 147 21.99 14.53 4.80
C ILE A 147 20.77 14.24 5.68
N ALA A 148 19.79 15.14 5.71
CA ALA A 148 18.57 14.96 6.50
C ALA A 148 17.75 13.76 5.99
N ARG A 149 17.61 13.64 4.66
CA ARG A 149 16.99 12.49 4.00
C ARG A 149 17.64 11.17 4.42
N GLU A 150 18.97 11.10 4.33
CA GLU A 150 19.73 9.91 4.69
C GLU A 150 19.62 9.60 6.20
N LYS A 151 19.60 10.61 7.06
CA LYS A 151 19.39 10.41 8.50
C LYS A 151 18.00 9.87 8.83
N TYR A 152 16.95 10.29 8.12
CA TYR A 152 15.62 9.70 8.25
C TYR A 152 15.67 8.20 7.90
N LYS A 153 16.25 7.85 6.74
CA LYS A 153 16.42 6.46 6.30
C LYS A 153 17.16 5.60 7.33
N GLN A 154 18.33 6.08 7.77
CA GLN A 154 19.18 5.39 8.75
C GLN A 154 18.47 5.20 10.09
N SER A 155 17.73 6.22 10.54
CA SER A 155 16.99 6.16 11.80
C SER A 155 15.86 5.15 11.75
N THR A 156 15.05 5.16 10.69
CA THR A 156 13.97 4.18 10.50
C THR A 156 14.50 2.75 10.45
N ASN A 157 15.55 2.50 9.67
CA ASN A 157 16.20 1.18 9.61
C ASN A 157 16.72 0.72 10.98
N ALA A 158 17.34 1.62 11.73
CA ALA A 158 17.87 1.29 13.05
C ALA A 158 16.76 1.02 14.07
N VAL A 159 15.60 1.69 13.98
CA VAL A 159 14.42 1.37 14.80
C VAL A 159 13.93 -0.05 14.53
N PHE A 160 13.82 -0.44 13.25
CA PHE A 160 13.36 -1.78 12.86
C PHE A 160 14.32 -2.86 13.33
N ASP A 161 15.63 -2.67 13.09
CA ASP A 161 16.66 -3.60 13.55
C ASP A 161 16.67 -3.74 15.08
N TYR A 162 16.50 -2.61 15.78
CA TYR A 162 16.40 -2.60 17.23
C TYR A 162 15.19 -3.42 17.70
N LEU A 163 13.99 -3.14 17.20
CA LEU A 163 12.77 -3.86 17.59
C LEU A 163 12.89 -5.36 17.31
N LYS A 164 13.34 -5.74 16.10
CA LYS A 164 13.56 -7.15 15.73
C LYS A 164 14.52 -7.84 16.70
N SER A 165 15.62 -7.17 17.06
CA SER A 165 16.60 -7.71 18.01
C SER A 165 16.08 -7.83 19.45
N LYS A 166 15.14 -6.98 19.87
CA LYS A 166 14.65 -6.90 21.25
C LYS A 166 13.43 -7.77 21.50
N LEU A 167 12.53 -7.86 20.54
CA LEU A 167 11.31 -8.66 20.65
C LEU A 167 11.64 -10.16 20.63
N ASN A 168 12.63 -10.59 19.83
CA ASN A 168 13.09 -11.98 19.79
C ASN A 168 11.96 -12.99 19.45
N TYR A 169 11.11 -12.62 18.49
CA TYR A 169 10.14 -13.51 17.85
C TYR A 169 10.70 -14.00 16.52
N ALA A 170 10.26 -15.19 16.08
CA ALA A 170 10.77 -15.85 14.89
C ALA A 170 10.45 -15.06 13.60
N ASP A 171 9.30 -14.40 13.56
CA ASP A 171 8.85 -13.61 12.43
C ASP A 171 8.34 -12.24 12.88
N VAL A 172 9.07 -11.19 12.50
CA VAL A 172 8.71 -9.79 12.75
C VAL A 172 8.81 -9.05 11.42
N LYS A 173 7.66 -8.65 10.90
CA LYS A 173 7.51 -7.86 9.68
C LYS A 173 7.09 -6.44 10.02
N PHE A 174 7.51 -5.49 9.19
CA PHE A 174 7.14 -4.09 9.31
C PHE A 174 6.32 -3.67 8.10
N TYR A 175 5.12 -3.19 8.33
CA TYR A 175 4.25 -2.64 7.31
C TYR A 175 4.29 -1.12 7.46
N ILE A 176 5.01 -0.45 6.56
CA ILE A 176 5.08 1.02 6.53
C ILE A 176 3.77 1.52 5.93
N THR A 177 3.08 2.35 6.70
CA THR A 177 2.04 3.21 6.14
C THR A 177 2.70 4.45 5.54
N PRO A 178 2.53 4.73 4.24
CA PRO A 178 3.07 5.94 3.64
C PRO A 178 2.69 7.19 4.44
N THR A 179 3.60 8.15 4.53
CA THR A 179 3.27 9.44 5.15
C THR A 179 2.10 10.07 4.40
N GLY A 180 1.10 10.54 5.16
CA GLY A 180 -0.11 11.15 4.60
C GLY A 180 0.18 12.45 3.85
N ARG A 181 -0.87 13.17 3.45
CA ARG A 181 -0.74 14.49 2.82
C ARG A 181 -1.02 15.62 3.79
N LEU A 182 -0.52 16.81 3.49
CA LEU A 182 -0.92 18.03 4.15
C LEU A 182 -2.29 18.51 3.63
N GLN A 183 -3.21 18.89 4.51
CA GLN A 183 -4.42 19.60 4.10
C GLN A 183 -4.09 21.08 3.87
N ASN A 184 -3.92 21.45 2.59
CA ASN A 184 -3.46 22.80 2.20
C ASN A 184 -4.43 23.94 2.60
N GLN A 185 -5.73 23.71 2.58
CA GLN A 185 -6.75 24.67 2.99
C GLN A 185 -6.79 24.86 4.51
N ALA A 186 -6.75 23.77 5.30
CA ALA A 186 -6.62 23.84 6.75
C ALA A 186 -5.32 24.56 7.15
N ALA A 187 -4.21 24.23 6.49
CA ALA A 187 -2.92 24.90 6.68
C ALA A 187 -3.01 26.42 6.41
N ALA A 188 -3.67 26.82 5.33
CA ALA A 188 -3.89 28.23 5.02
C ALA A 188 -4.78 28.92 6.07
N ASN A 189 -5.80 28.23 6.60
CA ASN A 189 -6.71 28.76 7.62
C ASN A 189 -6.00 29.07 8.95
N ILE A 190 -5.00 28.26 9.33
CA ILE A 190 -4.16 28.52 10.50
C ILE A 190 -3.00 29.48 10.24
N GLY A 191 -2.91 30.03 9.02
CA GLY A 191 -2.01 31.12 8.67
C GLY A 191 -0.68 30.71 8.04
N LEU A 192 -0.50 29.45 7.60
CA LEU A 192 0.68 29.06 6.82
C LEU A 192 0.66 29.78 5.45
N THR A 193 1.82 30.25 5.04
CA THR A 193 2.04 30.83 3.72
C THR A 193 2.08 29.74 2.65
N GLN A 194 1.80 30.10 1.40
CA GLN A 194 1.94 29.18 0.27
C GLN A 194 3.36 28.60 0.16
N GLN A 195 4.38 29.35 0.57
CA GLN A 195 5.76 28.87 0.57
C GLN A 195 5.97 27.78 1.61
N GLU A 196 5.43 27.94 2.82
CA GLU A 196 5.49 26.92 3.88
C GLU A 196 4.72 25.67 3.48
N ILE A 197 3.50 25.83 2.93
CA ILE A 197 2.69 24.72 2.41
C ILE A 197 3.45 23.94 1.32
N ASN A 198 4.06 24.63 0.36
CA ASN A 198 4.84 23.98 -0.70
C ASN A 198 6.08 23.26 -0.14
N SER A 199 6.75 23.86 0.86
CA SER A 199 7.91 23.25 1.54
C SER A 199 7.51 21.95 2.22
N THR A 200 6.41 21.97 2.98
CA THR A 200 5.87 20.80 3.68
C THR A 200 5.44 19.69 2.71
N ASN A 201 4.76 20.04 1.61
CA ASN A 201 4.43 19.06 0.58
C ASN A 201 5.68 18.44 -0.08
N ASN A 202 6.72 19.24 -0.32
CA ASN A 202 8.00 18.73 -0.83
C ASN A 202 8.66 17.75 0.14
N GLY A 203 8.72 18.10 1.43
CA GLY A 203 9.27 17.20 2.44
C GLY A 203 8.46 15.91 2.58
N THR A 204 7.14 15.99 2.46
CA THR A 204 6.25 14.81 2.46
C THR A 204 6.59 13.86 1.31
N ALA A 205 6.77 14.39 0.09
CA ALA A 205 7.19 13.59 -1.06
C ALA A 205 8.56 12.92 -0.82
N ILE A 206 9.53 13.66 -0.30
CA ILE A 206 10.87 13.11 0.02
C ILE A 206 10.79 11.99 1.07
N ILE A 207 9.98 12.16 2.11
CA ILE A 207 9.79 11.09 3.11
C ILE A 207 9.19 9.85 2.48
N ARG A 208 8.17 10.00 1.63
CA ARG A 208 7.52 8.87 0.94
C ARG A 208 8.48 8.14 0.00
N GLU A 209 9.33 8.88 -0.74
CA GLU A 209 10.41 8.28 -1.54
C GLU A 209 11.36 7.44 -0.67
N VAL A 210 11.74 7.93 0.51
CA VAL A 210 12.61 7.18 1.42
C VAL A 210 11.90 5.96 2.01
N GLN A 211 10.60 6.06 2.31
CA GLN A 211 9.80 4.92 2.77
C GLN A 211 9.74 3.79 1.73
N ALA A 212 9.58 4.14 0.45
CA ALA A 212 9.64 3.19 -0.66
C ALA A 212 11.04 2.57 -0.84
N GLU A 213 12.11 3.37 -0.72
CA GLU A 213 13.47 2.84 -0.72
C GLU A 213 13.72 1.84 0.41
N ILE A 214 13.19 2.09 1.61
CA ILE A 214 13.36 1.18 2.74
C ILE A 214 12.67 -0.16 2.46
N ALA A 215 11.44 -0.15 1.96
CA ALA A 215 10.70 -1.36 1.63
C ALA A 215 11.43 -2.18 0.56
N THR A 216 11.81 -1.55 -0.56
CA THR A 216 12.53 -2.22 -1.65
C THR A 216 13.92 -2.75 -1.28
N GLU A 217 14.56 -2.24 -0.22
CA GLU A 217 15.88 -2.67 0.25
C GLU A 217 15.82 -3.76 1.34
N ARG A 218 14.64 -4.08 1.88
CA ARG A 218 14.47 -4.97 3.04
C ARG A 218 13.41 -6.03 2.82
N ASP A 219 13.77 -7.28 3.07
CA ASP A 219 12.85 -8.43 2.97
C ASP A 219 11.82 -8.50 4.11
N ASP A 220 12.05 -7.77 5.20
CA ASP A 220 11.19 -7.72 6.38
C ASP A 220 10.33 -6.46 6.46
N VAL A 221 10.32 -5.64 5.40
CA VAL A 221 9.54 -4.41 5.32
C VAL A 221 8.66 -4.44 4.09
N GLN A 222 7.44 -3.95 4.23
CA GLN A 222 6.46 -3.81 3.17
C GLN A 222 5.93 -2.38 3.12
N LEU A 223 5.73 -1.83 1.92
CA LEU A 223 5.09 -0.53 1.74
C LEU A 223 3.60 -0.69 1.41
N MET A 224 2.74 -0.39 2.38
CA MET A 224 1.30 -0.59 2.25
C MET A 224 0.62 0.40 1.27
N THR A 225 -0.67 0.15 1.03
CA THR A 225 -1.58 1.08 0.35
C THR A 225 -1.50 2.48 0.93
N ASP A 226 -1.53 3.47 0.04
CA ASP A 226 -1.67 4.86 0.42
C ASP A 226 -3.10 5.13 0.91
N TYR A 227 -3.22 6.16 1.72
CA TYR A 227 -4.47 6.67 2.28
C TYR A 227 -4.66 8.16 2.01
N SER A 228 -3.77 8.78 1.22
CA SER A 228 -3.83 10.20 0.91
C SER A 228 -5.07 10.61 0.12
N ASP A 229 -5.75 9.66 -0.52
CA ASP A 229 -7.05 9.84 -1.17
C ASP A 229 -8.22 9.92 -0.20
N LEU A 230 -8.05 9.49 1.05
CA LEU A 230 -9.07 9.54 2.08
C LEU A 230 -9.18 10.96 2.66
N ASN A 231 -10.39 11.28 3.12
CA ASN A 231 -10.69 12.55 3.77
C ASN A 231 -9.93 12.67 5.09
N MET A 232 -9.32 13.84 5.30
CA MET A 232 -8.81 14.25 6.62
C MET A 232 -9.91 14.81 7.51
N ILE A 233 -9.60 15.00 8.79
CA ILE A 233 -10.49 15.62 9.80
C ILE A 233 -11.11 16.92 9.26
N TYR A 234 -10.31 17.79 8.65
CA TYR A 234 -10.79 19.04 8.07
C TYR A 234 -11.87 18.82 7.00
N GLU A 235 -11.69 17.85 6.11
CA GLU A 235 -12.59 17.58 4.99
C GLU A 235 -13.88 16.90 5.47
N GLU A 236 -13.78 15.89 6.35
CA GLU A 236 -14.96 15.30 6.98
C GLU A 236 -15.77 16.34 7.76
N ALA A 237 -15.10 17.26 8.46
CA ALA A 237 -15.77 18.35 9.16
C ALA A 237 -16.46 19.35 8.21
N GLU A 238 -15.92 19.62 7.02
CA GLU A 238 -16.63 20.40 5.99
C GLU A 238 -17.92 19.70 5.52
N PHE A 239 -17.94 18.36 5.48
CA PHE A 239 -19.13 17.58 5.13
C PHE A 239 -20.17 17.51 6.26
N TYR A 240 -19.71 17.26 7.49
CA TYR A 240 -20.58 16.98 8.64
C TYR A 240 -20.91 18.23 9.50
N GLY A 241 -20.13 19.30 9.39
CA GLY A 241 -20.27 20.54 10.15
C GLY A 241 -20.23 20.30 11.67
N ASP A 242 -21.08 21.01 12.41
CA ASP A 242 -21.20 20.91 13.88
C ASP A 242 -21.52 19.51 14.41
N THR A 243 -21.80 18.53 13.54
CA THR A 243 -22.07 17.14 13.93
C THR A 243 -20.83 16.25 13.97
N TYR A 244 -19.67 16.76 13.53
CA TYR A 244 -18.42 16.00 13.55
C TYR A 244 -17.84 15.86 14.96
N ASP A 245 -17.45 16.98 15.59
CA ASP A 245 -16.88 16.99 16.95
C ASP A 245 -17.34 18.20 17.79
N GLN A 246 -18.40 18.89 17.36
CA GLN A 246 -19.00 20.08 18.02
C GLN A 246 -18.05 21.26 18.34
N ASP A 247 -16.76 21.21 17.98
CA ASP A 247 -15.81 22.31 18.15
C ASP A 247 -15.06 22.64 16.83
N GLU A 248 -15.51 23.71 16.17
CA GLU A 248 -14.87 24.26 14.95
C GLU A 248 -13.40 24.62 15.13
N SER A 249 -13.00 24.99 16.35
CA SER A 249 -11.63 25.40 16.63
C SER A 249 -10.64 24.24 16.65
N GLU A 250 -11.12 23.01 16.83
CA GLU A 250 -10.26 21.82 16.84
C GLU A 250 -10.01 21.32 15.41
N TRP A 251 -11.07 21.04 14.63
CA TRP A 251 -10.91 20.45 13.29
C TRP A 251 -10.36 21.42 12.24
N SER A 252 -10.58 22.74 12.38
CA SER A 252 -10.02 23.72 11.44
C SER A 252 -8.50 23.89 11.54
N THR A 253 -7.90 23.30 12.59
CA THR A 253 -6.46 23.37 12.85
C THR A 253 -5.73 22.06 12.61
N ASP A 254 -6.46 20.97 12.35
CA ASP A 254 -5.85 19.69 12.01
C ASP A 254 -5.53 19.64 10.51
N ILE A 255 -4.23 19.52 10.21
CA ILE A 255 -3.70 19.56 8.84
C ILE A 255 -3.14 18.20 8.39
N TRP A 256 -3.21 17.17 9.24
CA TRP A 256 -2.46 15.92 9.06
C TRP A 256 -3.29 14.64 9.21
N HIS A 257 -4.31 14.65 10.06
CA HIS A 257 -4.93 13.40 10.49
C HIS A 257 -6.16 13.05 9.64
N LEU A 258 -6.28 11.75 9.36
CA LEU A 258 -7.44 11.16 8.73
C LEU A 258 -8.69 11.41 9.57
N GLY A 259 -9.81 11.63 8.88
CA GLY A 259 -11.11 11.69 9.52
C GLY A 259 -11.56 10.34 10.07
N HIS A 260 -12.67 10.33 10.81
CA HIS A 260 -13.15 9.15 11.51
C HIS A 260 -13.51 8.01 10.55
N ASP A 261 -14.13 8.33 9.42
CA ASP A 261 -14.50 7.32 8.44
C ASP A 261 -13.30 6.92 7.57
N GLY A 262 -12.44 7.89 7.23
CA GLY A 262 -11.12 7.63 6.64
C GLY A 262 -10.28 6.62 7.42
N LEU A 263 -10.24 6.71 8.76
CA LEU A 263 -9.51 5.76 9.61
C LEU A 263 -10.06 4.32 9.53
N LYS A 264 -11.38 4.15 9.37
CA LYS A 264 -12.00 2.83 9.23
C LYS A 264 -11.62 2.20 7.89
N ILE A 265 -11.71 2.97 6.81
CA ILE A 265 -11.30 2.53 5.48
C ILE A 265 -9.80 2.24 5.45
N HIS A 266 -8.99 3.07 6.13
CA HIS A 266 -7.57 2.80 6.28
C HIS A 266 -7.30 1.47 6.99
N GLY A 267 -8.00 1.17 8.09
CA GLY A 267 -7.91 -0.13 8.76
C GLY A 267 -8.30 -1.32 7.88
N ASP A 268 -9.33 -1.18 7.04
CA ASP A 268 -9.71 -2.19 6.05
C ASP A 268 -8.62 -2.40 5.00
N ARG A 269 -8.00 -1.32 4.49
CA ARG A 269 -6.90 -1.41 3.52
C ARG A 269 -5.65 -2.08 4.12
N VAL A 270 -5.30 -1.72 5.35
CA VAL A 270 -4.18 -2.38 6.09
C VAL A 270 -4.47 -3.88 6.24
N ALA A 271 -5.70 -4.27 6.56
CA ALA A 271 -6.08 -5.68 6.67
C ALA A 271 -5.93 -6.42 5.35
N GLN A 272 -6.45 -5.85 4.26
CA GLN A 272 -6.36 -6.43 2.93
C GLN A 272 -4.91 -6.58 2.47
N TYR A 273 -4.06 -5.58 2.71
CA TYR A 273 -2.65 -5.63 2.35
C TYR A 273 -1.89 -6.71 3.15
N ILE A 274 -2.07 -6.79 4.47
CA ILE A 274 -1.43 -7.83 5.29
C ILE A 274 -1.89 -9.23 4.84
N ALA A 275 -3.19 -9.41 4.55
CA ALA A 275 -3.69 -10.66 4.02
C ALA A 275 -3.09 -11.00 2.65
N LEU A 276 -2.89 -10.00 1.78
CA LEU A 276 -2.29 -10.17 0.47
C LEU A 276 -0.82 -10.61 0.57
N ASP A 277 0.00 -9.95 1.39
CA ASP A 277 1.41 -10.32 1.62
C ASP A 277 1.57 -11.75 2.18
N ARG A 278 0.58 -12.20 2.94
CA ARG A 278 0.52 -13.56 3.49
C ARG A 278 -0.02 -14.59 2.50
N GLY A 279 -0.51 -14.17 1.34
CA GLY A 279 -1.15 -15.05 0.35
C GLY A 279 -2.54 -15.54 0.77
N ASP A 280 -3.17 -14.90 1.75
CA ASP A 280 -4.50 -15.23 2.27
C ASP A 280 -5.63 -14.63 1.38
N THR A 281 -5.30 -13.66 0.51
CA THR A 281 -6.19 -13.09 -0.51
C THR A 281 -5.39 -12.73 -1.77
N ASN A 282 -6.08 -12.48 -2.88
CA ASN A 282 -5.51 -12.01 -4.16
C ASN A 282 -5.97 -10.59 -4.51
N LEU A 283 -6.63 -9.91 -3.58
CA LEU A 283 -7.44 -8.73 -3.85
C LEU A 283 -7.27 -7.68 -2.76
N ILE A 284 -7.15 -6.42 -3.19
CA ILE A 284 -7.42 -5.22 -2.39
C ILE A 284 -8.51 -4.41 -3.09
N SER A 285 -9.63 -4.18 -2.42
CA SER A 285 -10.74 -3.35 -2.90
C SER A 285 -10.67 -1.94 -2.33
N PHE A 286 -10.86 -0.95 -3.20
CA PHE A 286 -10.73 0.47 -2.86
C PHE A 286 -12.10 1.12 -2.69
N TYR A 287 -12.32 1.64 -1.48
CA TYR A 287 -13.48 2.43 -1.10
C TYR A 287 -13.07 3.87 -0.77
N ASP A 288 -13.96 4.81 -1.01
CA ASP A 288 -13.85 6.18 -0.49
C ASP A 288 -14.06 6.21 1.03
N SER A 289 -13.83 7.35 1.67
CA SER A 289 -14.02 7.52 3.12
C SER A 289 -15.41 7.14 3.61
N PHE A 290 -16.44 7.13 2.77
CA PHE A 290 -17.82 6.82 3.15
C PHE A 290 -18.22 5.37 2.83
N GLY A 291 -17.29 4.55 2.37
CA GLY A 291 -17.54 3.16 2.01
C GLY A 291 -18.22 2.97 0.65
N ASN A 292 -18.21 3.98 -0.22
CA ASN A 292 -18.63 3.83 -1.63
C ASN A 292 -17.44 3.36 -2.48
N PRO A 293 -17.67 2.82 -3.70
CA PRO A 293 -16.58 2.52 -4.63
C PRO A 293 -15.70 3.75 -4.84
N ALA A 294 -14.38 3.60 -4.68
CA ALA A 294 -13.45 4.70 -4.91
C ALA A 294 -13.48 5.16 -6.38
N LEU A 295 -13.08 6.40 -6.65
CA LEU A 295 -12.90 6.88 -8.03
C LEU A 295 -11.50 6.58 -8.57
N THR A 296 -10.54 6.37 -7.68
CA THR A 296 -9.14 6.11 -7.99
C THR A 296 -8.60 5.10 -6.98
N THR A 297 -7.68 4.25 -7.42
CA THR A 297 -6.80 3.50 -6.53
C THR A 297 -5.77 4.46 -5.92
N SER A 298 -5.18 4.08 -4.79
CA SER A 298 -4.09 4.84 -4.17
C SER A 298 -3.07 3.85 -3.62
N LEU A 299 -2.18 3.40 -4.51
CA LEU A 299 -1.14 2.44 -4.18
C LEU A 299 0.16 2.82 -4.88
N SER A 300 1.23 2.87 -4.09
CA SER A 300 2.55 3.11 -4.65
C SER A 300 2.93 1.96 -5.58
N ARG A 301 3.54 2.29 -6.71
CA ARG A 301 4.08 1.28 -7.62
C ARG A 301 5.10 0.36 -6.93
N ASP A 302 5.95 0.92 -6.09
CA ASP A 302 6.94 0.13 -5.37
C ASP A 302 6.26 -0.85 -4.40
N GLY A 303 5.14 -0.45 -3.78
CA GLY A 303 4.29 -1.36 -2.99
C GLY A 303 3.70 -2.49 -3.82
N LEU A 304 3.31 -2.26 -5.08
CA LEU A 304 2.88 -3.34 -5.99
C LEU A 304 4.02 -4.31 -6.34
N LEU A 305 5.22 -3.79 -6.56
CA LEU A 305 6.40 -4.60 -6.92
C LEU A 305 6.99 -5.38 -5.75
N ASP A 306 6.68 -4.97 -4.52
CA ASP A 306 7.15 -5.57 -3.28
C ASP A 306 6.21 -6.69 -2.76
N LEU A 307 5.06 -6.90 -3.41
CA LEU A 307 4.10 -7.91 -3.01
C LEU A 307 4.67 -9.32 -3.12
N ASN A 308 4.54 -10.08 -2.04
CA ASN A 308 4.84 -11.51 -2.06
C ASN A 308 3.73 -12.28 -2.82
N ILE A 309 4.09 -12.89 -3.94
CA ILE A 309 3.15 -13.60 -4.81
C ILE A 309 3.07 -15.08 -4.42
N SER A 310 1.85 -15.55 -4.19
CA SER A 310 1.59 -16.93 -3.78
C SER A 310 1.98 -17.94 -4.87
N ALA A 311 2.69 -18.99 -4.46
CA ALA A 311 2.98 -20.16 -5.30
C ALA A 311 1.83 -21.19 -5.28
N ASP A 312 0.88 -21.05 -4.37
CA ASP A 312 -0.19 -22.01 -4.19
C ASP A 312 -1.33 -21.76 -5.19
N PRO A 313 -1.80 -22.80 -5.91
CA PRO A 313 -2.89 -22.65 -6.86
C PRO A 313 -4.20 -22.33 -6.12
N VAL A 314 -4.76 -21.15 -6.38
CA VAL A 314 -6.07 -20.73 -5.89
C VAL A 314 -7.19 -21.55 -6.56
N LEU A 315 -8.34 -21.70 -5.89
CA LEU A 315 -9.54 -22.23 -6.55
C LEU A 315 -10.02 -21.24 -7.62
N ASN A 316 -9.54 -21.44 -8.85
CA ASN A 316 -9.86 -20.63 -10.02
C ASN A 316 -11.38 -20.62 -10.34
N PRO A 317 -11.98 -19.45 -10.66
CA PRO A 317 -11.33 -18.17 -11.01
C PRO A 317 -11.02 -17.26 -9.81
N ILE A 318 -9.98 -16.44 -9.94
CA ILE A 318 -9.77 -15.24 -9.09
C ILE A 318 -10.76 -14.18 -9.59
N GLN A 319 -11.63 -13.72 -8.70
CA GLN A 319 -12.71 -12.80 -9.02
C GLN A 319 -12.61 -11.56 -8.14
N GLY A 320 -12.50 -10.39 -8.77
CA GLY A 320 -12.67 -9.09 -8.12
C GLY A 320 -14.15 -8.79 -7.87
N THR A 321 -14.46 -7.51 -7.75
CA THR A 321 -15.71 -6.99 -7.22
C THR A 321 -16.36 -6.00 -8.19
N ASP A 322 -17.31 -5.21 -7.70
CA ASP A 322 -17.92 -4.12 -8.47
C ASP A 322 -17.31 -2.75 -8.07
N VAL A 323 -16.17 -2.74 -7.36
CA VAL A 323 -15.40 -1.54 -6.98
C VAL A 323 -13.97 -1.64 -7.53
N PRO A 324 -13.23 -0.52 -7.64
CA PRO A 324 -11.84 -0.58 -8.12
C PRO A 324 -11.00 -1.52 -7.26
N ASP A 325 -10.36 -2.46 -7.92
CA ASP A 325 -9.60 -3.51 -7.27
C ASP A 325 -8.13 -3.52 -7.73
N VAL A 326 -7.22 -3.84 -6.82
CA VAL A 326 -5.89 -4.37 -7.17
C VAL A 326 -5.96 -5.87 -7.04
N ILE A 327 -5.76 -6.58 -8.14
CA ILE A 327 -5.86 -8.03 -8.23
C ILE A 327 -4.50 -8.60 -8.61
N VAL A 328 -4.02 -9.55 -7.81
CA VAL A 328 -2.72 -10.19 -8.01
C VAL A 328 -2.92 -11.69 -8.20
N GLY A 329 -2.46 -12.19 -9.33
CA GLY A 329 -2.43 -13.61 -9.67
C GLY A 329 -1.41 -14.38 -8.84
N THR A 330 -1.18 -15.63 -9.23
CA THR A 330 -0.27 -16.56 -8.59
C THR A 330 0.97 -16.79 -9.47
N LEU A 331 1.85 -17.68 -9.02
CA LEU A 331 2.94 -18.17 -9.88
C LEU A 331 2.49 -19.29 -10.85
N THR A 332 1.18 -19.53 -10.99
CA THR A 332 0.61 -20.58 -11.83
C THR A 332 -0.49 -20.01 -12.75
N PRO A 333 -0.84 -20.68 -13.87
CA PRO A 333 -1.86 -20.16 -14.78
C PRO A 333 -3.21 -19.91 -14.10
N ASP A 334 -3.69 -18.67 -14.21
CA ASP A 334 -4.90 -18.19 -13.56
C ASP A 334 -5.99 -17.77 -14.54
N THR A 335 -7.23 -17.75 -14.04
CA THR A 335 -8.34 -17.06 -14.68
C THR A 335 -8.73 -15.90 -13.78
N ILE A 336 -8.47 -14.68 -14.22
CA ILE A 336 -8.73 -13.45 -13.47
C ILE A 336 -9.87 -12.68 -14.11
N ILE A 337 -10.86 -12.31 -13.30
CA ILE A 337 -12.00 -11.49 -13.70
C ILE A 337 -12.02 -10.27 -12.78
N GLY A 338 -11.76 -9.08 -13.32
CA GLY A 338 -11.77 -7.80 -12.61
C GLY A 338 -13.15 -7.51 -12.03
N GLY A 339 -14.11 -7.31 -12.92
CA GLY A 339 -15.51 -7.12 -12.53
C GLY A 339 -16.01 -5.78 -13.01
N ALA A 340 -16.42 -4.90 -12.11
CA ALA A 340 -16.67 -3.51 -12.43
C ALA A 340 -15.84 -2.62 -11.52
N GLY A 341 -15.56 -1.38 -11.94
CA GLY A 341 -14.55 -0.56 -11.28
C GLY A 341 -13.36 -0.37 -12.19
N ASN A 342 -12.42 0.50 -11.83
CA ASN A 342 -11.19 0.68 -12.60
C ASN A 342 -10.11 -0.20 -11.97
N ASP A 343 -9.88 -1.39 -12.53
CA ASP A 343 -9.08 -2.41 -11.87
C ASP A 343 -7.61 -2.34 -12.29
N VAL A 344 -6.71 -2.71 -11.37
CA VAL A 344 -5.29 -2.96 -11.66
C VAL A 344 -5.04 -4.46 -11.52
N ILE A 345 -4.77 -5.12 -12.63
CA ILE A 345 -4.58 -6.57 -12.70
C ILE A 345 -3.10 -6.89 -12.92
N ILE A 346 -2.51 -7.58 -11.95
CA ILE A 346 -1.17 -8.18 -12.02
C ILE A 346 -1.36 -9.68 -12.19
N ALA A 347 -1.14 -10.21 -13.39
CA ALA A 347 -1.31 -11.65 -13.64
C ALA A 347 -0.21 -12.51 -13.03
N SER A 348 0.97 -11.93 -12.78
CA SER A 348 2.17 -12.59 -12.27
C SER A 348 2.73 -13.65 -13.25
N GLN A 349 2.93 -14.91 -12.84
CA GLN A 349 3.51 -15.93 -13.74
C GLN A 349 2.45 -16.93 -14.17
N GLY A 350 2.45 -17.29 -15.45
CA GLY A 350 1.47 -18.24 -15.95
C GLY A 350 1.13 -17.96 -17.40
N VAL A 351 0.21 -18.75 -17.94
CA VAL A 351 -0.49 -18.36 -19.17
C VAL A 351 -1.90 -18.01 -18.74
N ASP A 352 -2.08 -16.75 -18.38
CA ASP A 352 -3.28 -16.29 -17.68
C ASP A 352 -4.37 -15.88 -18.66
N THR A 353 -5.61 -16.08 -18.25
CA THR A 353 -6.79 -15.60 -18.98
C THR A 353 -7.43 -14.47 -18.18
N LEU A 354 -7.38 -13.27 -18.73
CA LEU A 354 -7.78 -12.04 -18.05
C LEU A 354 -9.04 -11.46 -18.68
N THR A 355 -9.95 -10.99 -17.84
CA THR A 355 -11.12 -10.19 -18.22
C THR A 355 -11.12 -8.97 -17.31
N GLY A 356 -10.98 -7.77 -17.86
CA GLY A 356 -11.02 -6.53 -17.08
C GLY A 356 -12.43 -6.27 -16.56
N GLY A 357 -13.39 -6.28 -17.48
CA GLY A 357 -14.79 -6.05 -17.20
C GLY A 357 -15.22 -4.60 -17.46
N LEU A 358 -16.05 -4.03 -16.58
CA LEU A 358 -16.58 -2.69 -16.72
C LEU A 358 -15.69 -1.68 -16.01
N GLY A 359 -14.76 -1.09 -16.73
CA GLY A 359 -13.75 -0.25 -16.08
C GLY A 359 -12.85 0.43 -17.06
N ASP A 360 -12.13 1.45 -16.61
CA ASP A 360 -10.89 1.85 -17.27
C ASP A 360 -9.78 1.03 -16.61
N ASP A 361 -9.51 -0.17 -17.15
CA ASP A 361 -8.67 -1.17 -16.46
C ASP A 361 -7.20 -1.06 -16.86
N VAL A 362 -6.31 -1.42 -15.94
CA VAL A 362 -4.86 -1.50 -16.17
C VAL A 362 -4.38 -2.92 -16.00
N PHE A 363 -3.79 -3.48 -17.06
CA PHE A 363 -3.06 -4.73 -17.01
C PHE A 363 -1.57 -4.43 -16.81
N PHE A 364 -1.06 -4.74 -15.63
CA PHE A 364 0.28 -4.38 -15.18
C PHE A 364 1.27 -5.53 -15.39
N TYR A 365 2.37 -5.23 -16.07
CA TYR A 365 3.46 -6.18 -16.33
C TYR A 365 4.62 -5.87 -15.38
N ASP A 366 4.90 -6.80 -14.46
CA ASP A 366 5.91 -6.64 -13.41
C ASP A 366 7.32 -7.14 -13.84
N SER A 367 8.24 -7.21 -12.87
CA SER A 367 9.61 -7.68 -13.08
C SER A 367 9.76 -9.20 -13.22
N LEU A 368 8.80 -9.99 -12.74
CA LEU A 368 8.83 -11.46 -12.75
C LEU A 368 8.59 -12.04 -14.15
N VAL A 369 8.03 -11.23 -15.05
CA VAL A 369 7.95 -11.56 -16.47
C VAL A 369 9.34 -11.74 -17.10
N TYR A 370 10.39 -11.04 -16.61
CA TYR A 370 11.63 -10.80 -17.36
C TYR A 370 12.58 -12.01 -17.60
N PRO A 371 12.78 -12.98 -16.69
CA PRO A 371 13.77 -14.04 -16.93
C PRO A 371 13.26 -15.25 -17.74
N GLU A 372 11.95 -15.49 -17.81
CA GLU A 372 11.36 -16.70 -18.44
C GLU A 372 10.20 -16.41 -19.44
N VAL A 373 10.22 -15.25 -20.10
CA VAL A 373 9.20 -14.79 -21.10
C VAL A 373 9.02 -15.74 -22.32
N ALA A 374 9.74 -16.86 -22.42
CA ALA A 374 9.60 -17.77 -23.54
C ALA A 374 8.37 -18.70 -23.44
N ALA A 375 7.69 -18.79 -22.29
CA ALA A 375 6.58 -19.72 -22.07
C ALA A 375 5.31 -19.13 -21.42
N HIS A 376 5.32 -17.88 -20.99
CA HIS A 376 4.27 -17.25 -20.20
C HIS A 376 3.80 -15.98 -20.91
N TYR A 377 2.52 -15.95 -21.31
CA TYR A 377 1.88 -14.79 -21.93
C TYR A 377 0.42 -14.75 -21.50
N GLU A 378 -0.15 -13.55 -21.36
CA GLU A 378 -1.53 -13.39 -20.97
C GLU A 378 -2.46 -13.35 -22.19
N ARG A 379 -3.71 -13.76 -21.98
CA ARG A 379 -4.81 -13.61 -22.94
C ARG A 379 -5.84 -12.68 -22.34
N ILE A 380 -5.95 -11.48 -22.88
CA ILE A 380 -6.95 -10.50 -22.45
C ILE A 380 -8.16 -10.61 -23.37
N LEU A 381 -9.31 -10.95 -22.80
CA LEU A 381 -10.49 -11.36 -23.56
C LEU A 381 -11.39 -10.21 -24.03
N ASP A 382 -11.35 -9.07 -23.34
CA ASP A 382 -12.33 -8.00 -23.46
C ASP A 382 -11.75 -6.57 -23.53
N PHE A 383 -10.45 -6.43 -23.79
CA PHE A 383 -9.75 -5.14 -23.83
C PHE A 383 -10.49 -4.07 -24.64
N GLU A 384 -10.90 -2.99 -23.98
CA GLU A 384 -11.65 -1.88 -24.56
C GLU A 384 -10.72 -0.73 -24.99
N LEU A 385 -10.64 -0.54 -26.31
CA LEU A 385 -9.89 0.55 -26.92
C LEU A 385 -10.33 1.93 -26.40
N GLY A 386 -9.36 2.74 -25.97
CA GLY A 386 -9.57 4.08 -25.42
C GLY A 386 -9.98 4.13 -23.94
N ARG A 387 -10.12 2.99 -23.27
CA ARG A 387 -10.38 2.90 -21.83
C ARG A 387 -9.27 2.12 -21.13
N ASP A 388 -9.08 0.88 -21.54
CA ASP A 388 -8.10 -0.01 -20.91
C ASP A 388 -6.67 0.31 -21.34
N ARG A 389 -5.72 -0.03 -20.49
CA ARG A 389 -4.30 0.25 -20.69
C ARG A 389 -3.43 -0.93 -20.27
N LEU A 390 -2.31 -1.10 -20.97
CA LEU A 390 -1.25 -2.04 -20.64
C LEU A 390 -0.09 -1.24 -20.03
N ASP A 391 0.25 -1.49 -18.77
CA ASP A 391 1.44 -0.90 -18.16
C ASP A 391 2.68 -1.76 -18.41
N VAL A 392 3.48 -1.30 -19.39
CA VAL A 392 4.75 -1.91 -19.80
C VAL A 392 5.95 -1.12 -19.29
N SER A 393 5.75 -0.22 -18.33
CA SER A 393 6.82 0.65 -17.84
C SER A 393 7.86 -0.07 -17.00
N GLU A 394 7.54 -1.18 -16.31
CA GLU A 394 8.55 -1.93 -15.55
C GLU A 394 9.51 -2.68 -16.48
N PRO A 395 9.03 -3.46 -17.47
CA PRO A 395 9.92 -4.10 -18.43
C PRO A 395 10.83 -3.09 -19.15
N LEU A 396 10.27 -1.93 -19.53
CA LEU A 396 11.05 -0.85 -20.17
C LEU A 396 12.14 -0.30 -19.22
N LYS A 397 11.79 -0.02 -17.96
CA LYS A 397 12.75 0.46 -16.95
C LYS A 397 13.88 -0.55 -16.73
N LEU A 398 13.56 -1.85 -16.61
CA LEU A 398 14.53 -2.93 -16.43
C LEU A 398 15.45 -3.13 -17.65
N ALA A 399 14.93 -2.89 -18.85
CA ALA A 399 15.70 -2.85 -20.08
C ALA A 399 16.61 -1.61 -20.21
N GLY A 400 16.53 -0.65 -19.28
CA GLY A 400 17.27 0.61 -19.36
C GLY A 400 16.72 1.56 -20.43
N TYR A 401 15.48 1.38 -20.85
CA TYR A 401 14.82 2.25 -21.81
C TYR A 401 14.58 3.65 -21.21
N THR A 402 14.97 4.69 -21.94
CA THR A 402 14.84 6.10 -21.52
C THR A 402 14.15 6.98 -22.58
N GLY A 403 13.67 6.37 -23.66
CA GLY A 403 12.99 7.06 -24.74
C GLY A 403 11.51 7.32 -24.45
N THR A 404 10.78 7.76 -25.47
CA THR A 404 9.33 8.03 -25.40
C THR A 404 8.52 7.33 -26.50
N THR A 405 9.20 6.62 -27.39
CA THR A 405 8.64 5.98 -28.58
C THR A 405 9.05 4.49 -28.66
N PRO A 406 8.73 3.66 -27.65
CA PRO A 406 9.21 2.28 -27.57
C PRO A 406 8.71 1.39 -28.71
N VAL A 407 7.61 1.76 -29.38
CA VAL A 407 7.08 1.00 -30.54
C VAL A 407 7.95 1.22 -31.78
N GLU A 408 8.27 2.48 -32.10
CA GLU A 408 9.14 2.81 -33.24
C GLU A 408 10.58 2.33 -33.03
N GLU A 409 11.03 2.27 -31.77
CA GLU A 409 12.36 1.81 -31.39
C GLU A 409 12.46 0.28 -31.22
N GLY A 410 11.32 -0.42 -31.36
CA GLY A 410 11.23 -1.87 -31.40
C GLY A 410 11.24 -2.56 -30.05
N TYR A 411 11.17 -1.83 -28.93
CA TYR A 411 11.00 -2.41 -27.59
C TYR A 411 9.61 -3.02 -27.41
N ILE A 412 8.60 -2.45 -28.07
CA ILE A 412 7.24 -3.01 -28.12
C ILE A 412 6.91 -3.29 -29.59
N VAL A 413 6.60 -4.55 -29.89
CA VAL A 413 6.20 -4.97 -31.24
C VAL A 413 4.73 -5.35 -31.23
N VAL A 414 3.95 -4.74 -32.11
CA VAL A 414 2.52 -5.02 -32.28
C VAL A 414 2.33 -5.84 -33.56
N ASN A 415 1.77 -7.04 -33.41
CA ASN A 415 1.58 -7.99 -34.51
C ASN A 415 0.10 -8.37 -34.66
N PRO A 416 -0.56 -8.00 -35.77
CA PRO A 416 -1.93 -8.42 -36.04
C PRO A 416 -2.05 -9.95 -36.15
N LEU A 417 -3.08 -10.51 -35.52
CA LEU A 417 -3.45 -11.92 -35.60
C LEU A 417 -4.82 -12.10 -36.30
N PRO A 418 -5.19 -13.33 -36.72
CA PRO A 418 -6.53 -13.63 -37.21
C PRO A 418 -7.62 -13.36 -36.16
N ASN A 419 -8.89 -13.35 -36.59
CA ASN A 419 -10.07 -13.21 -35.72
C ASN A 419 -10.16 -11.90 -34.92
N ASN A 420 -9.61 -10.81 -35.46
CA ASN A 420 -9.59 -9.50 -34.79
C ASN A 420 -8.84 -9.58 -33.45
N SER A 421 -7.66 -10.21 -33.45
CA SER A 421 -6.77 -10.26 -32.29
C SER A 421 -5.44 -9.61 -32.64
N LEU A 422 -4.66 -9.24 -31.64
CA LEU A 422 -3.28 -8.80 -31.83
C LEU A 422 -2.37 -9.31 -30.71
N GLU A 423 -1.13 -9.55 -31.08
CA GLU A 423 -0.05 -9.95 -30.19
C GLU A 423 0.83 -8.73 -29.90
N LEU A 424 1.02 -8.40 -28.62
CA LEU A 424 2.08 -7.51 -28.20
C LEU A 424 3.28 -8.32 -27.74
N LYS A 425 4.47 -7.89 -28.17
CA LYS A 425 5.74 -8.49 -27.79
C LYS A 425 6.67 -7.45 -27.21
N PHE A 426 7.50 -7.86 -26.27
CA PHE A 426 8.55 -7.05 -25.68
C PHE A 426 9.93 -7.50 -26.15
N ASP A 427 10.75 -6.53 -26.57
CA ASP A 427 12.14 -6.73 -26.93
C ASP A 427 13.05 -5.91 -26.01
N ALA A 428 13.87 -6.60 -25.23
CA ALA A 428 14.67 -6.00 -24.15
C ALA A 428 15.80 -5.08 -24.66
N ASP A 429 16.25 -5.24 -25.91
CA ASP A 429 17.32 -4.43 -26.50
C ASP A 429 16.88 -3.69 -27.78
N GLY A 430 15.57 -3.69 -28.04
CA GLY A 430 14.93 -3.00 -29.15
C GLY A 430 15.43 -3.46 -30.53
N ILE A 431 15.11 -2.69 -31.57
CA ILE A 431 15.34 -3.10 -32.98
C ILE A 431 16.82 -3.32 -33.36
N VAL A 432 17.75 -2.75 -32.58
CA VAL A 432 19.20 -2.80 -32.85
C VAL A 432 19.87 -3.99 -32.17
N GLY A 433 19.20 -4.55 -31.18
CA GLY A 433 19.70 -5.60 -30.33
C GLY A 433 19.72 -6.99 -30.95
N ALA A 434 20.27 -7.94 -30.21
CA ALA A 434 20.40 -9.34 -30.64
C ALA A 434 19.37 -10.26 -29.96
N SER A 435 18.65 -9.75 -28.97
CA SER A 435 17.60 -10.49 -28.28
C SER A 435 16.40 -10.65 -29.21
N SER A 436 15.60 -11.67 -28.95
CA SER A 436 14.35 -11.88 -29.66
C SER A 436 13.20 -11.33 -28.84
N ALA A 437 12.33 -10.56 -29.48
CA ALA A 437 11.07 -10.16 -28.87
C ALA A 437 10.25 -11.39 -28.41
N ASN A 438 9.79 -11.36 -27.17
CA ASN A 438 8.93 -12.38 -26.56
C ASN A 438 7.50 -11.87 -26.44
N THR A 439 6.53 -12.77 -26.56
CA THR A 439 5.11 -12.41 -26.42
C THR A 439 4.86 -11.96 -24.98
N LEU A 440 4.33 -10.73 -24.82
CA LEU A 440 3.76 -10.28 -23.56
C LEU A 440 2.33 -10.80 -23.49
N THR A 441 1.48 -10.31 -24.39
CA THR A 441 0.04 -10.57 -24.32
C THR A 441 -0.59 -10.74 -25.67
N ILE A 442 -1.71 -11.47 -25.69
CA ILE A 442 -2.63 -11.54 -26.80
C ILE A 442 -3.91 -10.83 -26.39
N LEU A 443 -4.24 -9.75 -27.10
CA LEU A 443 -5.55 -9.11 -26.97
C LEU A 443 -6.51 -9.78 -27.95
N GLU A 444 -7.60 -10.34 -27.44
CA GLU A 444 -8.65 -10.96 -28.25
C GLU A 444 -9.75 -9.94 -28.57
N ASN A 445 -10.31 -10.05 -29.77
CA ASN A 445 -11.41 -9.19 -30.26
C ASN A 445 -11.08 -7.69 -30.40
N VAL A 446 -9.80 -7.29 -30.38
CA VAL A 446 -9.33 -5.92 -30.63
C VAL A 446 -8.91 -5.73 -32.11
N ASP A 447 -9.43 -4.68 -32.77
CA ASP A 447 -9.00 -4.32 -34.14
C ASP A 447 -7.55 -3.82 -34.15
N PRO A 448 -6.61 -4.56 -34.79
CA PRO A 448 -5.20 -4.19 -34.79
C PRO A 448 -4.91 -2.83 -35.43
N VAL A 449 -5.71 -2.44 -36.44
CA VAL A 449 -5.52 -1.15 -37.12
C VAL A 449 -5.96 -0.01 -36.20
N ALA A 450 -7.08 -0.17 -35.52
CA ALA A 450 -7.56 0.81 -34.54
C ALA A 450 -6.58 0.95 -33.38
N PHE A 451 -6.10 -0.18 -32.81
CA PHE A 451 -5.09 -0.18 -31.75
C PHE A 451 -3.83 0.57 -32.18
N GLN A 452 -3.27 0.24 -33.35
CA GLN A 452 -2.04 0.87 -33.84
C GLN A 452 -2.17 2.39 -34.04
N ASN A 453 -3.34 2.87 -34.48
CA ASN A 453 -3.59 4.30 -34.67
C ASN A 453 -3.61 5.10 -33.36
N GLN A 454 -3.78 4.44 -32.21
CA GLN A 454 -3.84 5.07 -30.90
C GLN A 454 -2.95 4.38 -29.86
N VAL A 455 -1.90 3.69 -30.31
CA VAL A 455 -1.09 2.78 -29.47
C VAL A 455 -0.62 3.41 -28.15
N TYR A 456 -0.19 4.66 -28.17
CA TYR A 456 0.30 5.35 -26.97
C TYR A 456 -0.79 5.76 -25.98
N SER A 457 -2.06 5.79 -26.38
CA SER A 457 -3.17 5.93 -25.42
C SER A 457 -3.44 4.63 -24.65
N GLN A 458 -3.01 3.49 -25.20
CA GLN A 458 -3.22 2.16 -24.63
C GLN A 458 -2.04 1.65 -23.82
N LEU A 459 -0.91 2.38 -23.80
CA LEU A 459 0.29 2.00 -23.06
C LEU A 459 0.55 2.99 -21.93
N ILE A 460 0.95 2.46 -20.77
CA ILE A 460 1.69 3.21 -19.75
C ILE A 460 3.16 2.79 -19.95
N ILE A 461 4.02 3.76 -20.29
CA ILE A 461 5.43 3.52 -20.66
C ILE A 461 6.42 4.14 -19.68
N THR A 462 5.92 4.98 -18.79
CA THR A 462 6.67 5.58 -17.69
C THR A 462 6.01 5.18 -16.39
N PRO A 463 6.77 4.79 -15.35
CA PRO A 463 6.22 4.49 -14.04
C PRO A 463 5.32 5.62 -13.56
N THR A 464 4.08 5.30 -13.21
CA THR A 464 3.14 6.21 -12.53
C THR A 464 2.73 5.59 -11.20
N GLU A 465 2.34 6.43 -10.23
CA GLU A 465 1.56 5.96 -9.09
C GLU A 465 0.15 5.58 -9.59
N PHE A 466 -0.48 4.59 -8.92
CA PHE A 466 -1.80 4.06 -9.26
C PHE A 466 -2.88 4.55 -8.32
#